data_AF-A0A6B3I929-F1
#
_entry.id   AF-A0A6B3I929-F1
#
_cell.length_a   1.000
_cell.length_b   1.000
_cell.length_c   1.000
_cell.angle_alpha   90.00
_cell.angle_beta   90.00
_cell.angle_gamma   90.00
#
_symmetry.space_group_name_H-M   'P 1'
#
loop_
_entity.id
_entity.type
_entity.pdbx_description
1 polymer ?
#
loop_
_entity_poly.entity_id
_entity_poly.type
_entity_poly.pdbx_seq_one_letter_code
_entity_poly.pdbx_strand_id
1 'polypeptide(L)'
;GLHPVLLDAVLHPLAALGGPVAAIAWRGVRLHASGATGIRVHLTPLNESDGSHEASGDGERAVAVRVTDLSGHPVADIAAATVRPVDPARIAAGAARDHEALFHLDWTPRPVAASADLDPGTVI
;
A
#
# COMPACT_ATOMS: atom_id res chain seq x y z
N GLY A 1 7.29 -7.72 -14.20
CA GLY A 1 6.84 -6.88 -13.06
C GLY A 1 6.92 -7.67 -11.76
N LEU A 2 6.74 -7.00 -10.61
CA LEU A 2 6.63 -7.65 -9.30
C LEU A 2 5.14 -7.87 -8.96
N HIS A 3 4.78 -9.06 -8.51
CA HIS A 3 3.39 -9.37 -8.17
C HIS A 3 2.96 -8.60 -6.90
N PRO A 4 1.77 -7.96 -6.85
CA PRO A 4 1.34 -7.16 -5.69
C PRO A 4 1.32 -7.94 -4.38
N VAL A 5 0.88 -9.21 -4.40
CA VAL A 5 0.90 -10.08 -3.22
C VAL A 5 2.33 -10.40 -2.79
N LEU A 6 3.26 -10.51 -3.73
CA LEU A 6 4.67 -10.75 -3.41
C LEU A 6 5.30 -9.50 -2.77
N LEU A 7 4.92 -8.31 -3.26
CA LEU A 7 5.35 -7.04 -2.66
C LEU A 7 4.79 -6.87 -1.25
N ASP A 8 3.54 -7.22 -0.99
CA ASP A 8 2.97 -7.20 0.37
C ASP A 8 3.71 -8.19 1.30
N ALA A 9 3.96 -9.40 0.81
CA ALA A 9 4.63 -10.46 1.57
C ALA A 9 6.03 -10.09 2.05
N VAL A 10 6.72 -9.13 1.42
CA VAL A 10 8.04 -8.68 1.89
C VAL A 10 7.98 -8.04 3.29
N LEU A 11 6.81 -7.56 3.71
CA LEU A 11 6.60 -6.90 5.01
C LEU A 11 6.05 -7.84 6.09
N HIS A 12 5.59 -9.04 5.74
CA HIS A 12 5.06 -10.02 6.71
C HIS A 12 6.02 -10.33 7.87
N PRO A 13 7.37 -10.38 7.68
CA PRO A 13 8.28 -10.57 8.81
C PRO A 13 8.18 -9.49 9.90
N LEU A 14 7.79 -8.26 9.55
CA LEU A 14 7.60 -7.18 10.53
C LEU A 14 6.43 -7.46 11.46
N ALA A 15 5.40 -8.16 10.97
CA ALA A 15 4.25 -8.53 11.81
C ALA A 15 4.65 -9.45 12.97
N ALA A 16 5.67 -10.30 12.77
CA ALA A 16 6.20 -11.18 13.80
C ALA A 16 7.00 -10.42 14.89
N LEU A 17 7.43 -9.18 14.64
CA LEU A 17 8.25 -8.40 15.56
C LEU A 17 7.44 -7.48 16.50
N GLY A 18 6.15 -7.27 16.24
CA GLY A 18 5.36 -6.31 17.02
C GLY A 18 3.88 -6.24 16.69
N GLY A 19 3.32 -7.25 16.02
CA GLY A 19 1.94 -7.24 15.55
C GLY A 19 1.80 -6.70 14.13
N PRO A 20 0.60 -6.82 13.53
CA PRO A 20 0.37 -6.49 12.13
C PRO A 20 0.73 -5.04 11.81
N VAL A 21 1.34 -4.84 10.64
CA VAL A 21 1.70 -3.52 10.12
C VAL A 21 1.15 -3.37 8.71
N ALA A 22 0.87 -2.13 8.31
CA ALA A 22 0.49 -1.78 6.95
C ALA A 22 1.47 -0.76 6.37
N ALA A 23 1.86 -0.94 5.11
CA ALA A 23 2.59 0.09 4.39
C ALA A 23 1.66 1.26 4.04
N ILE A 24 2.09 2.48 4.35
CA ILE A 24 1.34 3.71 4.04
C ILE A 24 2.03 4.53 2.94
N ALA A 25 3.34 4.34 2.74
CA ALA A 25 4.09 5.01 1.70
C ALA A 25 5.30 4.18 1.24
N TRP A 26 5.67 4.33 -0.02
CA TRP A 26 6.82 3.68 -0.65
C TRP A 26 7.66 4.73 -1.37
N ARG A 27 8.98 4.71 -1.18
CA ARG A 27 9.93 5.64 -1.80
C ARG A 27 11.11 4.90 -2.39
N GLY A 28 11.55 5.35 -3.58
CA GLY A 28 12.74 4.83 -4.24
C GLY A 28 12.66 3.35 -4.62
N VAL A 29 11.49 2.90 -5.08
CA VAL A 29 11.29 1.54 -5.59
C VAL A 29 12.01 1.38 -6.93
N ARG A 30 12.85 0.36 -7.05
CA ARG A 30 13.52 -0.03 -8.30
C ARG A 30 13.38 -1.54 -8.50
N LEU A 31 12.99 -1.93 -9.71
CA LEU A 31 12.90 -3.33 -10.14
C LEU A 31 14.07 -3.63 -11.09
N HIS A 32 14.81 -4.71 -10.80
CA HIS A 32 15.97 -5.14 -11.57
C HIS A 32 15.66 -6.34 -12.46
N ALA A 33 14.84 -7.27 -11.97
CA ALA A 33 14.49 -8.50 -12.67
C ALA A 33 13.04 -8.91 -12.44
N SER A 34 12.53 -9.81 -13.28
CA SER A 34 11.20 -10.41 -13.12
C SER A 34 11.24 -11.91 -13.38
N GLY A 35 10.24 -12.63 -12.89
CA GLY A 35 10.15 -14.09 -13.08
C GLY A 35 10.89 -14.92 -12.04
N ALA A 36 11.36 -14.31 -10.94
CA ALA A 36 11.88 -15.06 -9.80
C ALA A 36 10.78 -15.98 -9.24
N THR A 37 11.07 -17.28 -9.11
CA THR A 37 10.16 -18.28 -8.54
C THR A 37 10.22 -18.35 -7.01
N GLY A 38 11.21 -17.69 -6.42
CA GLY A 38 11.36 -17.49 -4.98
C GLY A 38 12.27 -16.30 -4.72
N ILE A 39 12.09 -15.67 -3.55
CA ILE A 39 12.85 -14.48 -3.16
C ILE A 39 13.40 -14.62 -1.73
N ARG A 40 14.46 -13.87 -1.45
CA ARG A 40 14.96 -13.54 -0.11
C ARG A 40 14.82 -12.05 0.11
N VAL A 41 14.38 -11.69 1.31
CA VAL A 41 14.13 -10.30 1.69
C VAL A 41 15.05 -9.93 2.84
N HIS A 42 15.75 -8.80 2.69
CA HIS A 42 16.50 -8.18 3.77
C HIS A 42 15.83 -6.86 4.14
N LEU A 43 15.41 -6.76 5.40
CA LEU A 43 14.76 -5.57 5.96
C LEU A 43 15.76 -4.86 6.87
N THR A 44 16.00 -3.59 6.62
CA THR A 44 16.90 -2.76 7.43
C THR A 44 16.10 -1.61 8.02
N PRO A 45 15.94 -1.53 9.36
CA PRO A 45 15.34 -0.36 10.00
C PRO A 45 16.08 0.90 9.59
N LEU A 46 15.36 1.93 9.18
CA LEU A 46 15.91 3.26 8.99
C LEU A 46 15.66 4.03 10.27
N ASN A 47 16.73 4.24 11.04
CA ASN A 47 16.72 5.01 12.28
C ASN A 47 16.45 6.50 12.00
N GLU A 48 15.61 7.12 12.82
CA GLU A 48 15.26 8.55 12.75
C GLU A 48 16.40 9.50 13.17
N SER A 49 17.63 8.98 13.33
CA SER A 49 18.76 9.75 13.85
C SER A 49 19.36 10.77 12.88
N ASP A 50 18.81 10.90 11.67
CA ASP A 50 19.19 11.94 10.70
C ASP A 50 18.23 13.15 10.71
N GLY A 51 17.27 13.20 11.65
CA GLY A 51 16.38 14.36 11.84
C GLY A 51 15.45 14.69 10.66
N SER A 52 15.41 13.84 9.63
CA SER A 52 14.69 14.08 8.37
C SER A 52 13.38 13.28 8.24
N HIS A 53 13.05 12.49 9.26
CA HIS A 53 11.78 11.80 9.40
C HIS A 53 11.39 11.87 10.88
N GLU A 54 10.66 12.91 11.28
CA GLU A 54 9.95 12.89 12.57
C GLU A 54 9.02 11.68 12.54
N ALA A 55 9.05 10.84 13.59
CA ALA A 55 7.99 9.88 13.86
C ALA A 55 6.65 10.65 13.89
N SER A 56 5.98 10.71 12.74
CA SER A 56 4.60 11.14 12.66
C SER A 56 3.86 10.30 13.68
N GLY A 57 3.26 10.95 14.69
CA GLY A 57 2.62 10.27 15.81
C GLY A 57 1.75 9.11 15.32
N ASP A 58 1.73 8.03 16.11
CA ASP A 58 1.09 6.71 15.88
C ASP A 58 2.06 5.53 15.63
N GLY A 59 3.36 5.70 15.93
CA GLY A 59 4.31 4.58 15.94
C GLY A 59 4.75 4.12 14.54
N GLU A 60 4.67 5.02 13.56
CA GLU A 60 5.19 4.84 12.21
C GLU A 60 6.70 4.59 12.21
N ARG A 61 7.18 3.79 11.26
CA ARG A 61 8.60 3.45 11.11
C ARG A 61 8.95 3.29 9.64
N ALA A 62 10.18 3.64 9.26
CA ALA A 62 10.68 3.41 7.91
C ALA A 62 11.63 2.21 7.87
N VAL A 63 11.50 1.38 6.82
CA VAL A 63 12.41 0.26 6.55
C VAL A 63 12.91 0.31 5.11
N ALA A 64 14.20 0.06 4.91
CA ALA A 64 14.74 -0.24 3.58
C ALA A 64 14.53 -1.73 3.28
N VAL A 65 14.20 -2.04 2.02
CA VAL A 65 13.95 -3.41 1.57
C VAL A 65 14.87 -3.75 0.41
N ARG A 66 15.61 -4.83 0.53
CA ARG A 66 16.34 -5.44 -0.59
C ARG A 66 15.79 -6.83 -0.87
N VAL A 67 15.48 -7.10 -2.14
CA VAL A 67 14.94 -8.36 -2.61
C VAL A 67 15.92 -9.00 -3.57
N THR A 68 16.28 -10.24 -3.31
CA THR A 68 17.09 -11.08 -4.20
C THR A 68 16.38 -12.37 -4.55
N ASP A 69 16.77 -13.02 -5.64
CA ASP A 69 16.36 -14.40 -5.91
C ASP A 69 17.12 -15.39 -4.99
N LEU A 70 16.81 -16.68 -5.13
CA LEU A 70 17.45 -17.73 -4.32
C LEU A 70 18.95 -17.90 -4.63
N SER A 71 19.40 -17.46 -5.81
CA SER A 71 20.80 -17.45 -6.26
C SER A 71 21.55 -16.19 -5.83
N GLY A 72 20.85 -15.19 -5.28
CA GLY A 72 21.42 -13.92 -4.82
C GLY A 72 21.37 -12.77 -5.83
N HIS A 73 20.79 -12.95 -7.01
CA HIS A 73 20.66 -11.85 -7.98
C HIS A 73 19.63 -10.82 -7.49
N PRO A 74 19.91 -9.51 -7.63
CA PRO A 74 18.95 -8.48 -7.29
C PRO A 74 17.65 -8.60 -8.09
N VAL A 75 16.52 -8.58 -7.39
CA VAL A 75 15.18 -8.53 -7.98
C VAL A 75 14.61 -7.13 -7.84
N ALA A 76 14.68 -6.53 -6.64
CA ALA A 76 14.21 -5.18 -6.39
C ALA A 76 14.92 -4.52 -5.19
N ASP A 77 14.96 -3.19 -5.17
CA ASP A 77 15.32 -2.40 -4.00
C ASP A 77 14.20 -1.38 -3.71
N ILE A 78 14.00 -1.08 -2.44
CA ILE A 78 13.09 -0.04 -1.95
C ILE A 78 13.88 0.79 -0.96
N ALA A 79 14.07 2.06 -1.27
CA ALA A 79 14.84 2.96 -0.42
C ALA A 79 14.17 3.16 0.94
N ALA A 80 12.85 3.33 0.97
CA ALA A 80 12.07 3.36 2.21
C ALA A 80 10.63 2.89 1.99
N ALA A 81 10.16 1.98 2.82
CA ALA A 81 8.76 1.67 3.04
C ALA A 81 8.36 2.19 4.43
N THR A 82 7.42 3.14 4.48
CA THR A 82 6.86 3.63 5.74
C THR A 82 5.73 2.70 6.14
N VAL A 83 5.85 2.11 7.32
CA VAL A 83 4.87 1.18 7.89
C VAL A 83 4.27 1.74 9.16
N ARG A 84 3.01 1.42 9.41
CA ARG A 84 2.29 1.78 10.63
C ARG A 84 1.68 0.54 11.28
N PRO A 85 1.72 0.42 12.62
CA PRO A 85 0.99 -0.63 13.33
C PRO A 85 -0.50 -0.60 13.02
N VAL A 86 -1.09 -1.78 12.94
CA VAL A 86 -2.53 -1.96 12.78
C VAL A 86 -3.10 -2.42 14.12
N ASP A 87 -3.99 -1.63 14.70
CA ASP A 87 -4.71 -2.00 15.93
C ASP A 87 -5.89 -2.94 15.59
N PRO A 88 -5.83 -4.24 15.97
CA PRO A 88 -6.90 -5.18 15.70
C PRO A 88 -8.19 -4.83 16.46
N ALA A 89 -8.07 -4.24 17.65
CA ALA A 89 -9.22 -3.85 18.45
C ALA A 89 -10.00 -2.71 17.78
N ARG A 90 -9.30 -1.78 17.13
CA ARG A 90 -9.92 -0.73 16.31
C ARG A 90 -10.69 -1.30 15.12
N ILE A 91 -10.15 -2.34 14.47
CA ILE A 91 -10.84 -3.04 13.38
C ILE A 91 -12.09 -3.75 13.91
N ALA A 92 -11.96 -4.51 15.01
CA ALA A 92 -13.07 -5.24 15.62
C ALA A 92 -14.18 -4.30 16.12
N ALA A 93 -13.83 -3.17 16.71
CA ALA A 93 -14.79 -2.14 17.15
C ALA A 93 -15.54 -1.52 15.96
N GLY A 94 -14.89 -1.36 14.80
CA GLY A 94 -15.54 -0.95 13.56
C GLY A 94 -16.51 -2.01 13.03
N ALA A 95 -16.16 -3.29 13.13
CA ALA A 95 -17.04 -4.38 12.70
C ALA A 95 -18.26 -4.57 13.62
N ALA A 96 -18.12 -4.32 14.93
CA ALA A 96 -19.22 -4.42 15.88
C ALA A 96 -20.24 -3.26 15.77
N ARG A 97 -19.84 -2.13 15.18
CA ARG A 97 -20.74 -1.02 14.92
C ARG A 97 -21.54 -1.34 13.65
N ASP A 98 -22.86 -1.43 13.82
CA ASP A 98 -23.85 -1.38 12.75
C ASP A 98 -24.07 -2.65 11.88
N HIS A 99 -23.46 -3.80 12.19
CA HIS A 99 -23.68 -5.04 11.41
C HIS A 99 -25.06 -5.71 11.61
N GLU A 100 -25.86 -5.29 12.59
CA GLU A 100 -27.25 -5.72 12.74
C GLU A 100 -28.26 -4.81 12.01
N ALA A 101 -27.79 -3.74 11.36
CA ALA A 101 -28.63 -2.85 10.57
C ALA A 101 -28.67 -3.31 9.10
N LEU A 102 -29.86 -3.34 8.50
CA LEU A 102 -30.03 -3.53 7.07
C LEU A 102 -29.72 -2.21 6.35
N PHE A 103 -28.61 -2.18 5.62
CA PHE A 103 -28.27 -1.05 4.77
C PHE A 103 -28.92 -1.21 3.40
N HIS A 104 -29.58 -0.16 2.93
CA HIS A 104 -30.13 -0.09 1.58
C HIS A 104 -29.27 0.86 0.74
N LEU A 105 -28.95 0.43 -0.48
CA LEU A 105 -28.29 1.27 -1.46
C LEU A 105 -29.33 2.19 -2.10
N ASP A 106 -29.22 3.50 -1.83
CA ASP A 106 -30.02 4.52 -2.51
C ASP A 106 -29.09 5.46 -3.30
N TRP A 107 -29.26 5.47 -4.62
CA TRP A 107 -28.51 6.35 -5.51
C TRP A 107 -29.33 7.60 -5.77
N THR A 108 -28.92 8.74 -5.23
CA THR A 108 -29.54 10.03 -5.57
C THR A 108 -29.12 10.44 -6.99
N PRO A 109 -30.05 10.55 -7.96
CA PRO A 109 -29.71 10.98 -9.31
C PRO A 109 -29.13 12.39 -9.29
N ARG A 110 -27.98 12.57 -9.94
CA ARG A 110 -27.41 13.89 -10.21
C ARG A 110 -27.66 14.22 -11.68
N PRO A 111 -28.13 15.43 -12.02
CA PRO A 111 -28.27 15.83 -13.41
C PRO A 111 -26.89 15.80 -14.08
N VAL A 112 -26.76 15.01 -15.13
CA VAL A 112 -25.62 15.08 -16.05
C VAL A 112 -25.95 16.19 -17.03
N ALA A 113 -25.08 17.20 -17.13
CA ALA A 113 -25.23 18.22 -18.15
C ALA A 113 -25.21 17.53 -19.52
N ALA A 114 -26.25 17.74 -20.32
CA ALA A 114 -26.26 17.25 -21.68
C ALA A 114 -25.05 17.85 -22.40
N SER A 115 -24.18 16.98 -22.92
CA SER A 115 -23.22 17.40 -23.94
C SER A 115 -24.05 18.02 -25.06
N ALA A 116 -23.83 19.30 -25.34
CA ALA A 116 -24.44 19.94 -26.48
C ALA A 116 -24.07 19.11 -27.71
N ASP A 117 -25.06 18.45 -28.29
CA ASP A 117 -24.95 17.81 -29.58
C ASP A 117 -24.72 18.96 -30.57
N LEU A 118 -23.45 19.19 -30.93
CA LEU A 118 -23.10 20.12 -31.99
C LEU A 118 -23.64 19.51 -33.27
N ASP A 119 -24.85 19.93 -33.65
CA ASP A 119 -25.51 19.57 -34.90
C ASP A 119 -24.51 19.66 -36.08
N PRO A 120 -24.04 18.54 -36.65
CA PRO A 120 -23.19 18.56 -37.82
C PRO A 120 -24.08 18.68 -39.05
N GLY A 121 -24.76 19.82 -39.22
CA GLY A 121 -25.84 19.88 -40.20
C GLY A 121 -26.43 21.25 -40.52
N THR A 122 -25.63 22.30 -40.73
CA THR A 122 -26.09 23.44 -41.54
C THR A 122 -25.12 23.72 -42.69
N VAL A 123 -25.41 23.10 -43.83
CA VAL A 123 -25.10 23.64 -45.16
C VAL A 123 -26.45 23.71 -45.87
N ILE A 124 -27.03 24.91 -45.99
CA ILE A 124 -27.36 25.59 -47.27
C ILE A 124 -27.53 27.09 -46.99
#